data_AF-A0A434TNP6-F1
#
_entry.id   AF-A0A434TNP6-F1
#
_cell.length_a   1.000
_cell.length_b   1.000
_cell.length_c   1.000
_cell.angle_alpha   90.00
_cell.angle_beta   90.00
_cell.angle_gamma   90.00
#
_symmetry.space_group_name_H-M   'P 1'
#
loop_
_entity.id
_entity.type
_entity.pdbx_description
1 polymer ?
#
loop_
_entity_poly.entity_id
_entity_poly.type
_entity_poly.pdbx_seq_one_letter_code
_entity_poly.pdbx_strand_id
1 'polypeptide(L)' 'PLPVDDPRQRKPDISFARQHLGWEPKVALSEGLAHTAAYFDAVLGGRRFIAPRTVQASTAREATA' A
#
# COMPACT_ATOMS: atom_id res chain seq x y z
N PRO A 1 -24.20 -12.83 13.66
CA PRO A 1 -24.17 -13.25 12.23
C PRO A 1 -23.54 -12.11 11.42
N LEU A 2 -22.84 -12.39 10.30
CA LEU A 2 -22.45 -11.32 9.38
C LEU A 2 -23.74 -10.66 8.82
N PRO A 3 -23.76 -9.33 8.60
CA PRO A 3 -24.80 -8.69 7.79
C PRO A 3 -24.98 -9.42 6.45
N VAL A 4 -26.22 -9.48 5.96
CA VAL A 4 -26.57 -10.17 4.70
C VAL A 4 -25.72 -9.67 3.53
N ASP A 5 -25.39 -8.38 3.54
CA ASP A 5 -24.66 -7.73 2.45
C ASP A 5 -23.13 -7.76 2.63
N ASP A 6 -22.62 -8.35 3.72
CA ASP A 6 -21.18 -8.41 3.95
C ASP A 6 -20.55 -9.63 3.26
N PRO A 7 -19.70 -9.42 2.25
CA PRO A 7 -19.02 -10.51 1.59
C PRO A 7 -17.99 -11.12 2.54
N ARG A 8 -18.04 -12.44 2.69
CA ARG A 8 -17.10 -13.22 3.53
C ARG A 8 -15.65 -13.13 3.05
N GLN A 9 -15.43 -12.84 1.76
CA GLN A 9 -14.10 -12.77 1.18
C GLN A 9 -14.06 -11.76 0.03
N ARG A 10 -12.94 -11.04 -0.09
CA ARG A 10 -12.62 -10.18 -1.23
C ARG A 10 -11.22 -10.51 -1.72
N LYS A 11 -11.08 -10.77 -3.03
CA LYS A 11 -9.80 -11.01 -3.71
C LYS A 11 -9.88 -10.45 -5.12
N PRO A 12 -9.53 -9.17 -5.34
CA PRO A 12 -9.60 -8.57 -6.67
C PRO A 12 -8.57 -9.21 -7.60
N ASP A 13 -8.97 -9.50 -8.84
CA ASP A 13 -8.04 -9.75 -9.94
C ASP A 13 -7.56 -8.40 -10.49
N ILE A 14 -6.24 -8.20 -10.49
CA ILE A 14 -5.59 -6.96 -10.93
C ILE A 14 -4.85 -7.11 -12.26
N SER A 15 -5.06 -8.22 -12.99
CA SER A 15 -4.37 -8.51 -14.25
C SER A 15 -4.56 -7.41 -15.30
N PHE A 16 -5.77 -6.83 -15.38
CA PHE A 16 -6.06 -5.72 -16.29
C PHE A 16 -5.20 -4.48 -16.00
N ALA A 17 -5.10 -4.09 -14.72
CA ALA A 17 -4.32 -2.92 -14.31
C ALA A 17 -2.81 -3.13 -14.53
N ARG A 18 -2.31 -4.35 -14.27
CA ARG A 18 -0.92 -4.71 -14.60
C ARG A 18 -0.63 -4.59 -16.09
N GLN A 19 -1.49 -5.17 -16.92
CA GLN A 19 -1.28 -5.23 -18.37
C GLN A 19 -1.37 -3.85 -19.03
N HIS A 20 -2.34 -3.03 -18.63
CA HIS A 20 -2.65 -1.80 -19.36
C HIS A 20 -2.05 -0.54 -18.71
N LEU A 21 -1.81 -0.58 -17.40
CA LEU A 21 -1.31 0.58 -16.64
C LEU A 21 0.10 0.36 -16.08
N GLY A 22 0.65 -0.85 -16.18
CA GLY A 22 1.87 -1.21 -15.45
C GLY A 22 1.72 -1.03 -13.94
N TRP A 23 0.49 -1.09 -13.44
CA TRP A 23 0.17 -0.79 -12.05
C TRP A 23 0.11 -2.06 -11.21
N GLU A 24 0.70 -1.99 -10.02
CA GLU A 24 0.55 -2.98 -8.96
C GLU A 24 0.81 -2.35 -7.59
N PRO A 25 0.29 -2.95 -6.49
CA PRO A 25 0.59 -2.49 -5.14
C PRO A 25 2.09 -2.65 -4.84
N LYS A 26 2.70 -1.57 -4.37
CA LYS A 26 4.14 -1.53 -4.03
C LYS A 26 4.42 -1.64 -2.53
N VAL A 27 3.39 -1.47 -1.70
CA VAL A 27 3.49 -1.44 -0.24
C VAL A 27 2.90 -2.72 0.31
N ALA A 28 3.67 -3.44 1.12
CA ALA A 28 3.20 -4.65 1.79
C ALA A 28 2.14 -4.32 2.86
N LEU A 29 1.26 -5.26 3.18
CA LEU A 29 0.21 -5.04 4.17
C LEU A 29 0.77 -4.60 5.53
N SER A 30 1.82 -5.27 6.02
CA SER A 30 2.46 -4.95 7.30
C SER A 30 3.03 -3.53 7.33
N GLU A 31 3.69 -3.11 6.24
CA GLU A 31 4.23 -1.77 6.07
C GLU A 31 3.10 -0.71 6.07
N GLY A 32 2.05 -0.94 5.29
CA GLY A 32 0.89 -0.05 5.23
C GLY A 32 0.19 0.11 6.57
N LEU A 33 0.04 -0.98 7.33
CA LEU A 33 -0.53 -0.96 8.68
C LEU A 33 0.36 -0.19 9.66
N ALA A 34 1.67 -0.39 9.62
CA ALA A 34 2.61 0.34 10.48
C ALA A 34 2.57 1.86 10.21
N HIS A 35 2.52 2.27 8.94
CA HIS A 35 2.39 3.68 8.57
C HIS A 35 1.06 4.28 9.05
N THR A 36 -0.03 3.51 8.94
CA THR A 36 -1.36 3.93 9.38
C THR A 36 -1.42 4.09 10.90
N ALA A 37 -0.86 3.13 11.66
CA ALA A 37 -0.79 3.22 13.11
C ALA A 37 0.03 4.44 13.56
N ALA A 38 1.21 4.65 12.97
CA ALA A 38 2.06 5.80 13.28
C ALA A 38 1.37 7.15 12.99
N TYR A 39 0.54 7.22 11.94
CA TYR A 39 -0.29 8.39 11.65
C TYR A 39 -1.26 8.68 12.79
N PHE A 40 -2.04 7.69 13.22
CA PHE A 40 -3.01 7.88 14.30
C PHE A 40 -2.33 8.16 15.64
N ASP A 41 -1.20 7.53 15.95
CA ASP A 41 -0.42 7.82 17.15
C ASP A 41 0.09 9.28 17.20
N ALA A 42 0.42 9.85 16.04
CA ALA A 42 0.81 11.25 15.93
C ALA A 42 -0.40 12.17 16.11
N VAL A 43 -1.48 11.93 15.37
CA VAL A 43 -2.72 12.73 15.43
C VAL A 43 -3.33 12.74 16.82
N LEU A 44 -3.47 11.57 17.45
CA LEU A 44 -4.06 11.42 18.78
C LEU A 44 -3.11 11.90 19.89
N GLY A 45 -1.81 11.83 19.66
CA GLY A 45 -0.77 12.33 20.57
C GLY A 45 -0.45 13.82 20.41
N GLY A 46 -1.15 14.57 19.55
CA GLY A 46 -0.90 15.99 19.31
C GLY A 46 0.45 16.29 18.64
N ARG A 47 1.09 15.29 18.03
CA ARG A 47 2.37 15.42 17.33
C ARG A 47 2.12 15.58 15.83
N ARG A 48 2.95 16.38 15.16
CA ARG A 48 2.90 16.45 13.69
C ARG A 48 3.36 15.12 13.11
N PHE A 49 2.51 14.48 12.31
CA PHE A 49 2.91 13.31 11.55
C PHE A 49 3.89 13.69 10.44
N ILE A 50 5.03 13.01 10.39
CA ILE A 50 5.97 13.11 9.27
C ILE A 50 5.85 11.79 8.51
N ALA A 51 5.31 11.87 7.30
CA ALA A 51 5.08 10.68 6.49
C ALA A 51 6.40 9.98 6.15
N PRO A 52 6.46 8.64 6.25
CA PRO A 52 7.63 7.88 5.85
C PRO A 52 7.91 8.09 4.37
N ARG A 53 9.18 8.33 4.01
CA ARG A 53 9.59 8.33 2.60
C ARG A 53 9.56 6.88 2.12
N THR A 54 8.57 6.54 1.30
CA THR A 54 8.63 5.31 0.52
C THR A 54 9.83 5.40 -0.42
N VAL A 55 10.85 4.58 -0.19
CA VAL A 55 11.98 4.43 -1.11
C VAL A 55 11.43 3.67 -2.32
N GLN A 56 11.27 4.35 -3.46
CA GLN A 56 11.00 3.64 -4.70
C GLN A 56 12.21 2.76 -5.01
N ALA A 57 11.97 1.46 -5.27
CA ALA A 57 13.00 0.56 -5.79
C ALA A 57 13.66 1.21 -7.02
N SER A 58 14.97 1.42 -6.95
CA SER A 58 15.77 1.99 -8.04
C SER A 58 15.76 1.01 -9.21
N THR A 59 14.93 1.25 -10.23
CA THR A 59 15.14 0.62 -11.52
C THR A 59 16.17 1.44 -12.30
N ALA A 60 17.45 1.25 -11.97
CA ALA A 60 18.53 1.53 -12.89
C ALA A 60 18.69 0.29 -13.79
N ARG A 61 18.17 0.40 -15.01
CA ARG A 61 18.57 -0.47 -16.11
C ARG A 61 20.01 -0.11 -16.46
N GLU A 62 20.97 -0.96 -16.12
CA GLU A 62 22.22 -1.05 -16.87
C GLU A 62 21.91 -1.85 -18.14
N ALA A 63 21.71 -1.10 -19.23
CA ALA A 63 21.78 -1.63 -20.58
C ALA A 63 23.26 -1.83 -20.93
N THR A 64 23.56 -3.05 -21.33
CA THR A 64 24.70 -3.56 -22.11
C THR A 64 25.68 -2.53 -22.70
N ALA A 65 26.96 -2.76 -22.41
CA ALA A 65 28.05 -2.67 -23.38
C ALA A 65 28.94 -3.91 -23.22
#